data_AF-A0A8T2TR52-F1
#
_entry.id   AF-A0A8T2TR52-F1
#
_cell.length_a   1.000
_cell.length_b   1.000
_cell.length_c   1.000
_cell.angle_alpha   90.00
_cell.angle_beta   90.00
_cell.angle_gamma   90.00
#
_symmetry.space_group_name_H-M   'P 1'
#
loop_
_entity.id
_entity.type
_entity.pdbx_description
1 polymer ?
#
loop_
_entity_poly.entity_id
_entity_poly.type
_entity_poly.pdbx_seq_one_letter_code
_entity_poly.pdbx_strand_id
1 'polypeptide(L)'
;MRICIQYLHRYIKLTLQIYTYIVTSTEQVLHSMIKLFSVKQKQKEAAADGVSGTVSTKKQSPGELRVQKDISELNLSKTTSISFPNGKDDLLNFEITIRPDEGYYMGGTFVFSFNISPIYPHEAPKVKCKTKVYHPNIDLEGKVCLNILREDWKPVLSINSIIYGLQYLFLDPNPDDPLNQEAADVLKDHPKQFEASVKRSMAGGYINAHYFPRCI
;
A
#
# COMPACT_ATOMS: atom_id res chain seq x y z
N MET A 1 16.11 -16.28 27.85
CA MET A 1 16.47 -17.21 26.74
C MET A 1 15.32 -17.54 25.80
N ARG A 2 14.06 -17.70 26.26
CA ARG A 2 12.90 -17.99 25.38
C ARG A 2 12.48 -16.84 24.45
N ILE A 3 12.67 -15.58 24.85
CA ILE A 3 12.28 -14.40 24.08
C ILE A 3 13.17 -14.21 22.82
N CYS A 4 14.50 -14.36 22.94
CA CYS A 4 15.41 -14.27 21.78
C CYS A 4 15.12 -15.33 20.69
N ILE A 5 14.67 -16.52 21.08
CA ILE A 5 14.34 -17.60 20.13
C ILE A 5 13.08 -17.24 19.32
N GLN A 6 12.09 -16.60 19.93
CA GLN A 6 10.88 -16.16 19.23
C GLN A 6 11.16 -15.00 18.26
N TYR A 7 12.00 -14.03 18.64
CA TYR A 7 12.44 -12.96 17.74
C TYR A 7 13.26 -13.50 16.55
N LEU A 8 14.16 -14.44 16.80
CA LEU A 8 14.96 -15.07 15.76
C LEU A 8 14.09 -15.91 14.81
N HIS A 9 13.12 -16.67 15.32
CA HIS A 9 12.13 -17.36 14.48
C HIS A 9 11.27 -16.41 13.65
N ARG A 10 10.84 -15.28 14.22
CA ARG A 10 10.04 -14.26 13.51
C ARG A 10 10.86 -13.59 12.41
N TYR A 11 12.12 -13.26 12.68
CA TYR A 11 13.06 -12.70 11.70
C TYR A 11 13.38 -13.68 10.56
N ILE A 12 13.66 -14.95 10.89
CA ILE A 12 13.91 -16.02 9.89
C ILE A 12 12.67 -16.25 9.03
N LYS A 13 11.47 -16.27 9.61
CA LYS A 13 10.21 -16.44 8.86
C LYS A 13 9.94 -15.26 7.93
N LEU A 14 10.16 -14.03 8.40
CA LEU A 14 10.04 -12.82 7.58
C LEU A 14 11.04 -12.83 6.41
N THR A 15 12.29 -13.24 6.68
CA THR A 15 13.37 -13.27 5.68
C THR A 15 13.11 -14.35 4.63
N LEU A 16 12.66 -15.54 5.02
CA LEU A 16 12.29 -16.62 4.11
C LEU A 16 11.08 -16.23 3.25
N GLN A 17 10.07 -15.60 3.84
CA GLN A 17 8.87 -15.18 3.11
C GLN A 17 9.18 -14.06 2.10
N ILE A 18 10.07 -13.13 2.46
CA ILE A 18 10.59 -12.11 1.54
C ILE A 18 11.44 -12.76 0.44
N TYR A 19 12.31 -13.72 0.76
CA TYR A 19 13.17 -14.39 -0.22
C TYR A 19 12.36 -15.23 -1.22
N THR A 20 11.41 -16.04 -0.76
CA THR A 20 10.51 -16.80 -1.62
C THR A 20 9.65 -15.88 -2.50
N TYR A 21 9.19 -14.75 -1.95
CA TYR A 21 8.48 -13.73 -2.73
C TYR A 21 9.38 -13.10 -3.81
N ILE A 22 10.63 -12.76 -3.50
CA ILE A 22 11.58 -12.22 -4.48
C ILE A 22 11.83 -13.23 -5.61
N VAL A 23 12.12 -14.49 -5.28
CA VAL A 23 12.40 -15.52 -6.30
C VAL A 23 11.18 -15.76 -7.20
N THR A 24 9.99 -15.96 -6.62
CA THR A 24 8.75 -16.16 -7.39
C THR A 24 8.38 -14.93 -8.22
N SER A 25 8.62 -13.73 -7.70
CA SER A 25 8.44 -12.47 -8.43
C SER A 25 9.42 -12.35 -9.60
N THR A 26 10.69 -12.74 -9.43
CA THR A 26 11.67 -12.68 -10.54
C THR A 26 11.32 -13.62 -11.70
N GLU A 27 10.81 -14.82 -11.43
CA GLU A 27 10.36 -15.75 -12.49
C GLU A 27 9.12 -15.25 -13.22
N GLN A 28 8.17 -14.65 -12.49
CA GLN A 28 6.98 -14.03 -13.08
C GLN A 28 7.33 -12.79 -13.90
N VAL A 29 8.27 -11.97 -13.43
CA VAL A 29 8.78 -10.80 -14.17
C VAL A 29 9.47 -11.23 -15.45
N LEU A 30 10.29 -12.28 -15.44
CA LEU A 30 10.95 -12.79 -16.65
C LEU A 30 9.93 -13.27 -17.69
N HIS A 31 8.90 -14.00 -17.28
CA HIS A 31 7.82 -14.43 -18.18
C HIS A 31 6.99 -13.26 -18.74
N SER A 32 6.70 -12.25 -17.90
CA SER A 32 6.00 -11.04 -18.30
C SER A 32 6.82 -10.18 -19.26
N MET A 33 8.14 -10.07 -19.05
CA MET A 33 9.03 -9.36 -19.96
C MET A 33 9.10 -10.03 -21.33
N ILE A 34 9.22 -11.36 -21.38
CA ILE A 34 9.22 -12.12 -22.65
C ILE A 34 7.90 -11.86 -23.42
N LYS A 35 6.74 -11.92 -22.73
CA LYS A 35 5.44 -11.58 -23.34
C LYS A 35 5.36 -10.13 -23.82
N LEU A 36 5.88 -9.18 -23.04
CA LEU A 36 5.86 -7.75 -23.36
C LEU A 36 6.71 -7.43 -24.60
N PHE A 37 7.86 -8.08 -24.75
CA PHE A 37 8.69 -7.97 -25.96
C PHE A 37 7.96 -8.51 -27.19
N SER A 38 7.28 -9.66 -27.08
CA SER A 38 6.48 -10.21 -28.18
C SER A 38 5.29 -9.33 -28.56
N VAL A 39 4.63 -8.67 -27.60
CA VAL A 39 3.51 -7.75 -27.88
C VAL A 39 3.99 -6.46 -28.53
N LYS A 40 5.12 -5.90 -28.07
CA LYS A 40 5.71 -4.69 -28.68
C LYS A 40 6.20 -4.90 -30.12
N GLN A 41 6.69 -6.10 -30.45
CA GLN A 41 7.02 -6.46 -31.84
C GLN A 41 5.76 -6.51 -32.71
N LYS A 42 4.69 -7.19 -32.25
CA LYS A 42 3.41 -7.26 -32.97
C LYS A 42 2.73 -5.90 -33.16
N GLN A 43 2.85 -4.99 -32.19
CA GLN A 43 2.32 -3.62 -32.31
C GLN A 43 3.12 -2.75 -33.28
N LYS A 44 4.44 -2.94 -33.35
CA LYS A 44 5.30 -2.26 -34.35
C LYS A 44 5.01 -2.75 -35.77
N GLU A 45 4.75 -4.05 -35.93
CA GLU A 45 4.37 -4.64 -37.22
C GLU A 45 2.98 -4.17 -37.65
N ALA A 46 1.99 -4.14 -36.74
CA ALA A 46 0.64 -3.65 -37.05
C ALA A 46 0.57 -2.12 -37.34
N ALA A 47 1.47 -1.33 -36.77
CA ALA A 47 1.57 0.11 -37.03
C ALA A 47 2.24 0.45 -38.37
N ALA A 48 2.97 -0.50 -38.98
CA ALA A 48 3.58 -0.31 -40.30
C ALA A 48 2.58 -0.47 -41.45
N ASP A 49 1.45 -1.16 -41.22
CA ASP A 49 0.45 -1.50 -42.24
C ASP A 49 -0.86 -0.66 -42.18
N GLY A 50 -0.96 0.36 -41.32
CA GLY A 50 -2.22 1.10 -41.06
C GLY A 50 -2.17 2.61 -41.33
N VAL A 51 -3.09 3.09 -42.16
CA VAL A 51 -3.28 4.48 -42.63
C VAL A 51 -3.54 5.50 -41.52
N SER A 52 -2.93 6.68 -41.70
CA SER A 52 -3.08 7.98 -41.01
C SER A 52 -4.41 8.25 -40.30
N GLY A 53 -4.35 8.37 -38.97
CA GLY A 53 -5.32 9.07 -38.14
C GLY A 53 -4.57 9.78 -37.01
N THR A 54 -4.52 11.11 -37.06
CA THR A 54 -3.76 11.96 -36.13
C THR A 54 -4.38 11.94 -34.73
N VAL A 55 -4.16 10.87 -33.97
CA VAL A 55 -4.31 10.89 -32.52
C VAL A 55 -3.05 11.56 -31.98
N SER A 56 -3.19 12.73 -31.37
CA SER A 56 -2.09 13.39 -30.66
C SER A 56 -1.70 12.51 -29.46
N THR A 57 -0.79 11.58 -29.67
CA THR A 57 -0.19 10.77 -28.61
C THR A 57 0.60 11.69 -27.71
N LYS A 58 -0.01 12.11 -26.59
CA LYS A 58 0.74 12.77 -25.52
C LYS A 58 1.89 11.85 -25.13
N LYS A 59 3.11 12.34 -25.32
CA LYS A 59 4.33 11.60 -24.99
C LYS A 59 4.34 11.37 -23.48
N GLN A 60 4.07 10.14 -23.05
CA GLN A 60 4.02 9.78 -21.64
C GLN A 60 5.39 10.01 -20.99
N SER A 61 5.40 10.56 -19.78
CA SER A 61 6.63 10.73 -18.99
C SER A 61 7.18 9.37 -18.52
N PRO A 62 8.49 9.26 -18.22
CA PRO A 62 9.06 8.06 -17.63
C PRO A 62 8.35 7.63 -16.33
N GLY A 63 7.90 8.59 -15.51
CA GLY A 63 7.15 8.31 -14.30
C GLY A 63 5.76 7.74 -14.57
N GLU A 64 5.01 8.29 -15.52
CA GLU A 64 3.72 7.73 -15.96
C GLU A 64 3.87 6.32 -16.51
N LEU A 65 4.90 6.06 -17.33
CA LEU A 65 5.20 4.71 -17.84
C LEU A 65 5.49 3.73 -16.69
N ARG A 66 6.20 4.20 -15.66
CA ARG A 66 6.50 3.39 -14.49
C ARG A 66 5.25 3.13 -13.63
N VAL A 67 4.39 4.12 -13.43
CA VAL A 67 3.10 3.94 -12.72
C VAL A 67 2.20 2.99 -13.47
N GLN A 68 2.08 3.13 -14.79
CA GLN A 68 1.27 2.24 -15.61
C GLN A 68 1.74 0.78 -15.48
N LYS A 69 3.06 0.56 -15.47
CA LYS A 69 3.64 -0.76 -15.21
C LYS A 69 3.24 -1.27 -13.81
N ASP A 70 3.49 -0.47 -12.76
CA ASP A 70 3.20 -0.87 -11.38
C ASP A 70 1.70 -1.17 -11.16
N ILE A 71 0.79 -0.40 -11.78
CA ILE A 71 -0.65 -0.63 -11.74
C ILE A 71 -1.02 -1.92 -12.46
N SER A 72 -0.43 -2.19 -13.62
CA SER A 72 -0.70 -3.42 -14.40
C SER A 72 -0.20 -4.69 -13.72
N GLU A 73 0.80 -4.56 -12.85
CA GLU A 73 1.41 -5.66 -12.08
C GLU A 73 0.87 -5.73 -10.64
N LEU A 74 -0.19 -4.96 -10.31
CA LEU A 74 -0.81 -5.02 -8.98
C LEU A 74 -1.28 -6.43 -8.64
N ASN A 75 -0.87 -6.89 -7.46
CA ASN A 75 -1.29 -8.18 -6.90
C ASN A 75 -2.03 -7.92 -5.59
N LEU A 76 -3.31 -7.57 -5.71
CA LEU A 76 -4.14 -7.21 -4.57
C LEU A 76 -4.69 -8.47 -3.89
N SER A 77 -4.63 -8.50 -2.56
CA SER A 77 -5.31 -9.50 -1.74
C SER A 77 -6.84 -9.33 -1.84
N LYS A 78 -7.59 -10.36 -1.44
CA LYS A 78 -9.08 -10.30 -1.36
C LYS A 78 -9.60 -9.17 -0.46
N THR A 79 -8.77 -8.70 0.47
CA THR A 79 -9.07 -7.64 1.42
C THR A 79 -8.73 -6.25 0.88
N THR A 80 -8.20 -6.15 -0.35
CA THR A 80 -7.74 -4.89 -0.93
C THR A 80 -8.39 -4.63 -2.27
N SER A 81 -8.77 -3.38 -2.53
CA SER A 81 -9.32 -2.95 -3.82
C SER A 81 -8.79 -1.57 -4.21
N ILE A 82 -8.78 -1.30 -5.52
CA ILE A 82 -8.35 -0.02 -6.10
C ILE A 82 -9.54 0.69 -6.75
N SER A 83 -9.58 2.01 -6.64
CA SER A 83 -10.55 2.87 -7.34
C SER A 83 -9.88 4.13 -7.90
N PHE A 84 -10.48 4.71 -8.93
CA PHE A 84 -9.98 5.91 -9.62
C PHE A 84 -11.06 7.00 -9.54
N PRO A 85 -11.09 7.82 -8.47
CA PRO A 85 -12.19 8.76 -8.22
C PRO A 85 -12.32 9.85 -9.29
N ASN A 86 -11.24 10.18 -10.00
CA ASN A 86 -11.21 11.18 -11.06
C ASN A 86 -11.42 10.57 -12.47
N GLY A 87 -11.73 9.27 -12.56
CA GLY A 87 -11.82 8.53 -13.81
C GLY A 87 -10.58 7.67 -14.08
N LYS A 88 -10.75 6.62 -14.90
CA LYS A 88 -9.75 5.57 -15.13
C LYS A 88 -8.47 6.03 -15.82
N ASP A 89 -8.48 7.21 -16.43
CA ASP A 89 -7.33 7.77 -17.14
C ASP A 89 -6.36 8.51 -16.19
N ASP A 90 -6.80 8.90 -14.99
CA ASP A 90 -5.96 9.54 -13.97
C ASP A 90 -5.21 8.48 -13.15
N LEU A 91 -4.16 7.91 -13.74
CA LEU A 91 -3.35 6.89 -13.09
C LEU A 91 -2.44 7.45 -11.98
N LEU A 92 -2.24 8.77 -11.91
CA LEU A 92 -1.39 9.41 -10.90
C LEU A 92 -2.16 9.72 -9.61
N ASN A 93 -3.49 9.64 -9.62
CA ASN A 93 -4.33 9.81 -8.44
C ASN A 93 -5.36 8.68 -8.34
N PHE A 94 -5.16 7.79 -7.38
CA PHE A 94 -6.05 6.65 -7.15
C PHE A 94 -6.22 6.41 -5.66
N GLU A 95 -7.18 5.57 -5.30
CA GLU A 95 -7.43 5.18 -3.92
C GLU A 95 -7.28 3.67 -3.76
N ILE A 96 -6.70 3.28 -2.62
CA ILE A 96 -6.64 1.89 -2.17
C ILE A 96 -7.54 1.75 -0.96
N THR A 97 -8.46 0.80 -1.01
CA THR A 97 -9.32 0.42 0.12
C THR A 97 -8.85 -0.89 0.69
N ILE A 98 -8.53 -0.92 1.98
CA ILE A 98 -8.13 -2.11 2.74
C ILE A 98 -9.24 -2.47 3.72
N ARG A 99 -9.62 -3.75 3.75
CA ARG A 99 -10.63 -4.35 4.63
C ARG A 99 -10.03 -5.53 5.39
N PRO A 100 -9.34 -5.31 6.51
CA PRO A 100 -8.72 -6.39 7.28
C PRO A 100 -9.76 -7.45 7.67
N ASP A 101 -9.42 -8.72 7.48
CA ASP A 101 -10.24 -9.88 7.85
C ASP A 101 -9.73 -10.60 9.10
N GLU A 102 -8.68 -10.07 9.72
CA GLU A 102 -8.10 -10.52 10.98
C GLU A 102 -7.47 -9.34 11.77
N GLY A 103 -6.98 -9.62 12.97
CA GLY A 103 -6.32 -8.64 13.84
C GLY A 103 -7.28 -7.64 14.49
N TYR A 104 -6.71 -6.58 15.09
CA TYR A 104 -7.48 -5.57 15.84
C TYR A 104 -8.54 -4.84 15.01
N TYR A 105 -8.27 -4.67 13.72
CA TYR A 105 -9.08 -3.85 12.81
C TYR A 105 -9.98 -4.69 11.89
N MET A 106 -10.21 -5.96 12.23
CA MET A 106 -11.09 -6.86 11.50
C MET A 106 -12.47 -6.24 11.28
N GLY A 107 -12.95 -6.29 10.04
CA GLY A 107 -14.26 -5.76 9.64
C GLY A 107 -14.30 -4.25 9.37
N GLY A 108 -13.18 -3.54 9.55
CA GLY A 108 -13.07 -2.13 9.16
C GLY A 108 -12.86 -1.93 7.66
N THR A 109 -13.13 -0.73 7.19
CA THR A 109 -12.85 -0.27 5.82
C THR A 109 -12.02 1.01 5.86
N PHE A 110 -10.78 0.93 5.37
CA PHE A 110 -9.80 2.02 5.42
C PHE A 110 -9.41 2.44 4.01
N VAL A 111 -9.65 3.70 3.68
CA VAL A 111 -9.39 4.26 2.35
C VAL A 111 -8.13 5.11 2.39
N PHE A 112 -7.21 4.87 1.47
CA PHE A 112 -5.96 5.61 1.31
C PHE A 112 -5.92 6.28 -0.05
N SER A 113 -5.67 7.59 -0.09
CA SER A 113 -5.39 8.30 -1.34
C SER A 113 -3.90 8.19 -1.68
N PHE A 114 -3.61 7.84 -2.93
CA PHE A 114 -2.29 7.86 -3.52
C PHE A 114 -2.20 9.02 -4.50
N ASN A 115 -1.18 9.86 -4.35
CA ASN A 115 -0.80 10.90 -5.29
C ASN A 115 0.64 10.65 -5.74
N ILE A 116 0.81 10.39 -7.04
CA ILE A 116 2.10 10.04 -7.62
C ILE A 116 2.74 11.27 -8.26
N SER A 117 3.97 11.58 -7.86
CA SER A 117 4.77 12.67 -8.43
C SER A 117 5.21 12.34 -9.87
N PRO A 118 5.29 13.31 -10.80
CA PRO A 118 5.83 13.09 -12.15
C PRO A 118 7.26 12.53 -12.19
N ILE A 119 8.02 12.68 -11.10
CA ILE A 119 9.39 12.16 -10.98
C ILE A 119 9.48 10.76 -10.35
N TYR A 120 8.33 10.09 -10.15
CA TYR A 120 8.29 8.67 -9.80
C TYR A 120 9.15 7.85 -10.79
N PRO A 121 9.94 6.85 -10.34
CA PRO A 121 10.02 6.29 -8.99
C PRO A 121 11.12 6.92 -8.10
N HIS A 122 11.70 8.06 -8.48
CA HIS A 122 12.76 8.69 -7.68
C HIS A 122 12.22 9.27 -6.37
N GLU A 123 10.99 9.78 -6.38
CA GLU A 123 10.20 10.12 -5.18
C GLU A 123 9.15 9.06 -4.88
N ALA A 124 8.89 8.84 -3.59
CA ALA A 124 7.81 7.99 -3.14
C ALA A 124 6.44 8.61 -3.47
N PRO A 125 5.42 7.79 -3.70
CA PRO A 125 4.02 8.21 -3.67
C PRO A 125 3.67 8.94 -2.38
N LYS A 126 2.89 10.03 -2.47
CA LYS A 126 2.26 10.65 -1.31
C LYS A 126 1.01 9.85 -0.96
N VAL A 127 1.02 9.22 0.22
CA VAL A 127 -0.10 8.41 0.71
C VAL A 127 -0.72 9.05 1.94
N LYS A 128 -2.05 9.14 1.96
CA LYS A 128 -2.82 9.68 3.08
C LYS A 128 -4.02 8.79 3.38
N CYS A 129 -4.23 8.46 4.64
CA CYS A 129 -5.45 7.80 5.08
C CYS A 129 -6.61 8.80 5.06
N LYS A 130 -7.67 8.50 4.33
CA LYS A 130 -8.92 9.27 4.31
C LYS A 130 -9.87 8.86 5.43
N THR A 131 -9.73 7.64 5.95
CA THR A 131 -10.53 7.14 7.07
C THR A 131 -9.88 7.56 8.38
N LYS A 132 -10.57 8.38 9.19
CA LYS A 132 -10.11 8.70 10.55
C LYS A 132 -10.18 7.45 11.42
N VAL A 133 -9.04 6.98 11.91
CA VAL A 133 -8.89 5.70 12.61
C VAL A 133 -8.01 5.85 13.86
N TYR A 134 -8.35 5.14 14.93
CA TYR A 134 -7.50 5.06 16.12
C TYR A 134 -6.39 4.03 15.87
N HIS A 135 -5.20 4.50 15.50
CA HIS A 135 -4.07 3.65 15.09
C HIS A 135 -2.72 4.26 15.50
N PRO A 136 -1.74 3.49 16.02
CA PRO A 136 -0.42 4.01 16.42
C PRO A 136 0.32 4.77 15.31
N ASN A 137 0.34 4.23 14.09
CA ASN A 137 1.08 4.79 12.95
C ASN A 137 0.25 5.69 12.02
N ILE A 138 -0.98 6.08 12.38
CA ILE A 138 -1.81 7.01 11.57
C ILE A 138 -2.31 8.13 12.48
N ASP A 139 -2.03 9.39 12.11
CA ASP A 139 -2.51 10.53 12.88
C ASP A 139 -3.96 10.91 12.56
N LEU A 140 -4.51 11.85 13.32
CA LEU A 140 -5.88 12.34 13.13
C LEU A 140 -6.09 13.11 11.82
N GLU A 141 -5.01 13.58 11.19
CA GLU A 141 -5.05 14.25 9.90
C GLU A 141 -4.93 13.26 8.73
N GLY A 142 -4.65 11.99 9.00
CA GLY A 142 -4.49 10.92 8.01
C GLY A 142 -3.06 10.71 7.53
N LYS A 143 -2.05 11.33 8.13
CA LYS A 143 -0.64 11.04 7.80
C LYS A 143 -0.32 9.63 8.28
N VAL A 144 0.47 8.92 7.48
CA VAL A 144 0.88 7.54 7.74
C VAL A 144 2.37 7.51 8.05
N CYS A 145 2.74 6.78 9.11
CA CYS A 145 4.13 6.41 9.34
C CYS A 145 4.38 5.02 8.78
N LEU A 146 5.03 4.99 7.62
CA LEU A 146 5.50 3.79 6.95
C LEU A 146 6.86 4.16 6.37
N ASN A 147 7.93 3.52 6.86
CA ASN A 147 9.33 3.80 6.51
C ASN A 147 9.57 3.87 4.99
N ILE A 148 8.98 2.97 4.21
CA ILE A 148 9.12 2.93 2.75
C ILE A 148 8.43 4.10 2.03
N LEU A 149 7.66 4.94 2.71
CA LEU A 149 7.16 6.21 2.17
C LEU A 149 8.10 7.39 2.46
N ARG A 150 9.21 7.14 3.15
CA ARG A 150 10.15 8.14 3.67
C ARG A 150 11.60 7.69 3.41
N GLU A 151 12.39 7.46 4.47
CA GLU A 151 13.82 7.17 4.41
C GLU A 151 14.17 5.86 3.69
N ASP A 152 13.29 4.86 3.77
CA ASP A 152 13.50 3.54 3.18
C ASP A 152 12.94 3.42 1.76
N TRP A 153 12.39 4.51 1.20
CA TRP A 153 12.00 4.50 -0.21
C TRP A 153 13.22 4.30 -1.11
N LYS A 154 13.08 3.38 -2.05
CA LYS A 154 14.05 3.15 -3.13
C LYS A 154 13.30 2.99 -4.45
N PRO A 155 13.84 3.49 -5.58
CA PRO A 155 13.22 3.34 -6.89
C PRO A 155 12.89 1.91 -7.34
N VAL A 156 13.47 0.89 -6.69
CA VAL A 156 13.18 -0.53 -6.92
C VAL A 156 11.85 -0.98 -6.28
N LEU A 157 11.35 -0.27 -5.26
CA LEU A 157 10.05 -0.52 -4.66
C LEU A 157 8.94 -0.09 -5.61
N SER A 158 7.76 -0.70 -5.46
CA SER A 158 6.59 -0.46 -6.31
C SER A 158 5.36 -0.09 -5.48
N ILE A 159 4.28 0.26 -6.16
CA ILE A 159 2.97 0.49 -5.53
C ILE A 159 2.52 -0.74 -4.72
N ASN A 160 2.79 -1.97 -5.20
CA ASN A 160 2.53 -3.20 -4.45
C ASN A 160 3.25 -3.20 -3.09
N SER A 161 4.53 -2.82 -3.05
CA SER A 161 5.31 -2.76 -1.79
C SER A 161 4.65 -1.86 -0.75
N ILE A 162 4.13 -0.71 -1.19
CA ILE A 162 3.41 0.23 -0.33
C ILE A 162 2.10 -0.38 0.17
N ILE A 163 1.32 -0.98 -0.73
CA ILE A 163 0.04 -1.62 -0.38
C ILE A 163 0.23 -2.76 0.63
N TYR A 164 1.31 -3.55 0.50
CA TYR A 164 1.67 -4.56 1.49
C TYR A 164 2.08 -3.94 2.83
N GLY A 165 2.87 -2.86 2.82
CA GLY A 165 3.22 -2.13 4.03
C GLY A 165 2.00 -1.58 4.77
N LEU A 166 1.03 -1.00 4.04
CA LEU A 166 -0.21 -0.51 4.60
C LEU A 166 -1.06 -1.64 5.21
N GLN A 167 -1.19 -2.79 4.52
CA GLN A 167 -1.88 -3.95 5.08
C GLN A 167 -1.20 -4.44 6.36
N TYR A 168 0.14 -4.49 6.37
CA TYR A 168 0.91 -4.94 7.52
C TYR A 168 0.69 -4.04 8.75
N LEU A 169 0.56 -2.72 8.57
CA LEU A 169 0.25 -1.81 9.69
C LEU A 169 -1.05 -2.20 10.42
N PHE A 170 -2.08 -2.67 9.71
CA PHE A 170 -3.33 -3.14 10.35
C PHE A 170 -3.21 -4.52 11.00
N LEU A 171 -2.28 -5.35 10.54
CA LEU A 171 -2.04 -6.68 11.11
C LEU A 171 -1.19 -6.60 12.38
N ASP A 172 -0.13 -5.79 12.34
CA ASP A 172 0.87 -5.65 13.40
C ASP A 172 1.27 -4.18 13.54
N PRO A 173 0.45 -3.36 14.23
CA PRO A 173 0.75 -1.95 14.44
C PRO A 173 2.09 -1.77 15.16
N ASN A 174 2.90 -0.79 14.74
CA ASN A 174 4.22 -0.56 15.31
C ASN A 174 4.16 0.54 16.39
N PRO A 175 4.34 0.21 17.69
CA PRO A 175 4.32 1.20 18.76
C PRO A 175 5.67 1.90 18.99
N ASP A 176 6.73 1.55 18.26
CA ASP A 176 8.09 2.11 18.48
C ASP A 176 8.36 3.38 17.67
N ASP A 177 7.60 3.62 16.61
CA ASP A 177 7.60 4.88 15.84
C ASP A 177 6.17 5.38 15.55
N PRO A 178 5.44 5.83 16.58
CA PRO A 178 4.04 6.19 16.45
C PRO A 178 3.83 7.65 16.03
N LEU A 179 2.76 7.91 15.29
CA LEU A 179 2.20 9.26 15.12
C LEU A 179 1.12 9.56 16.15
N ASN A 180 0.51 8.52 16.71
CA ASN A 180 -0.45 8.60 17.81
C ASN A 180 0.16 7.93 19.04
N GLN A 181 0.83 8.74 19.87
CA GLN A 181 1.53 8.25 21.06
C GLN A 181 0.57 7.54 22.04
N GLU A 182 -0.62 8.09 22.23
CA GLU A 182 -1.63 7.50 23.11
C GLU A 182 -2.01 6.08 22.67
N ALA A 183 -2.28 5.89 21.37
CA ALA A 183 -2.59 4.57 20.84
C ALA A 183 -1.42 3.58 21.00
N ALA A 184 -0.18 4.05 20.86
CA ALA A 184 1.01 3.23 21.01
C ALA A 184 1.24 2.80 22.47
N ASP A 185 1.07 3.72 23.42
CA ASP A 185 1.23 3.45 24.85
C ASP A 185 0.18 2.43 25.32
N VAL A 186 -1.08 2.61 24.94
CA VAL A 186 -2.16 1.65 25.29
C VAL A 186 -1.91 0.29 24.63
N LEU A 187 -1.38 0.24 23.41
CA LEU A 187 -1.01 -1.03 22.77
C LEU A 187 0.11 -1.76 23.53
N LYS A 188 1.13 -1.03 23.99
CA LYS A 188 2.27 -1.57 24.75
C LYS A 188 1.85 -2.07 26.13
N ASP A 189 1.13 -1.25 26.87
CA ASP A 189 0.86 -1.50 28.29
C ASP A 189 -0.42 -2.30 28.51
N HIS A 190 -1.44 -2.09 27.66
CA HIS A 190 -2.80 -2.58 27.87
C HIS A 190 -3.45 -3.10 26.57
N PRO A 191 -2.92 -4.18 25.95
CA PRO A 191 -3.37 -4.64 24.62
C PRO A 191 -4.87 -5.00 24.53
N LYS A 192 -5.47 -5.50 25.62
CA LYS A 192 -6.93 -5.75 25.67
C LYS A 192 -7.74 -4.46 25.65
N GLN A 193 -7.25 -3.41 26.31
CA GLN A 193 -7.86 -2.09 26.28
C GLN A 193 -7.70 -1.46 24.90
N PHE A 194 -6.53 -1.62 24.27
CA PHE A 194 -6.30 -1.21 22.90
C PHE A 194 -7.34 -1.83 21.95
N GLU A 195 -7.54 -3.15 22.01
CA GLU A 195 -8.56 -3.85 21.22
C GLU A 195 -9.97 -3.27 21.45
N ALA A 196 -10.35 -3.03 22.70
CA ALA A 196 -11.65 -2.45 23.02
C ALA A 196 -11.81 -1.02 22.47
N SER A 197 -10.75 -0.20 22.55
CA SER A 197 -10.70 1.16 21.99
C SER A 197 -10.81 1.14 20.47
N VAL A 198 -10.10 0.24 19.78
CA VAL A 198 -10.20 0.05 18.33
C VAL A 198 -11.65 -0.28 17.95
N LYS A 199 -12.25 -1.31 18.55
CA LYS A 199 -13.64 -1.71 18.27
C LYS A 199 -14.63 -0.57 18.51
N ARG A 200 -14.49 0.16 19.62
CA ARG A 200 -15.35 1.32 19.95
C ARG A 200 -15.20 2.43 18.91
N SER A 201 -13.97 2.78 18.54
CA SER A 201 -13.69 3.83 17.56
C SER A 201 -14.27 3.47 16.18
N MET A 202 -14.10 2.22 15.74
CA MET A 202 -14.58 1.74 14.45
C MET A 202 -16.10 1.68 14.35
N ALA A 203 -16.79 1.45 15.47
CA ALA A 203 -18.25 1.48 15.56
C ALA A 203 -18.85 2.90 15.50
N GLY A 204 -18.03 3.96 15.57
CA GLY A 204 -18.47 5.34 15.67
C GLY A 204 -18.55 5.79 17.13
N GLY A 205 -17.47 6.33 17.67
CA GLY A 205 -17.39 6.62 19.10
C GLY A 205 -16.23 7.52 19.49
N TYR A 206 -16.23 7.91 20.77
CA TYR A 206 -15.17 8.71 21.35
C TYR A 206 -14.09 7.83 21.96
N ILE A 207 -12.83 8.19 21.70
CA ILE A 207 -11.68 7.79 22.50
C ILE A 207 -11.12 9.10 23.07
N ASN A 208 -11.15 9.23 24.39
CA ASN A 208 -10.90 10.49 25.10
C ASN A 208 -11.71 11.65 24.50
N ALA A 209 -11.04 12.71 24.06
CA ALA A 209 -11.67 13.90 23.47
C ALA A 209 -11.93 13.79 21.96
N HIS A 210 -11.55 12.70 21.31
CA HIS A 210 -11.61 12.56 19.85
C HIS A 210 -12.74 11.64 19.41
N TYR A 211 -13.67 12.18 18.63
CA TYR A 211 -14.68 11.38 17.93
C TYR A 211 -14.07 10.73 16.68
N PHE A 212 -14.31 9.43 16.53
CA PHE A 212 -13.98 8.64 15.35
C PHE A 212 -15.28 8.25 14.62
N PRO A 213 -15.47 8.66 13.35
CA PRO A 213 -16.58 8.22 12.54
C PRO A 213 -16.58 6.70 12.35
N ARG A 214 -17.78 6.12 12.23
CA ARG A 214 -17.95 4.69 11.97
C ARG A 214 -17.27 4.29 10.65
N CYS A 215 -16.49 3.21 10.67
CA CYS A 215 -15.77 2.69 9.50
C CYS A 215 -15.92 1.17 9.31
N ILE A 216 -16.91 0.55 9.95
CA ILE A 216 -17.35 -0.84 9.71
C ILE A 216 -18.52 -0.92 8.73
#